data_AF-A0A8T6M026-F1
#
_entry.id   AF-A0A8T6M026-F1
#
_cell.length_a   1.000
_cell.length_b   1.000
_cell.length_c   1.000
_cell.angle_alpha   90.00
_cell.angle_beta   90.00
_cell.angle_gamma   90.00
#
_symmetry.space_group_name_H-M   'P 1'
#
loop_
_entity.id
_entity.type
_entity.pdbx_description
1 polymer ?
#
loop_
_entity_poly.entity_id
_entity_poly.type
_entity_poly.pdbx_seq_one_letter_code
_entity_poly.pdbx_strand_id
1 'polypeptide(L)' 'MWLLKLIGWGLLAFGAMMIVAFPFNSKNQPDEMAKAGVVLGIIMVGVGFLLIKL' A
#
# COMPACT_ATOMS: atom_id res chain seq x y z
N MET A 1 -12.39 -15.44 -9.65
CA MET A 1 -11.56 -15.83 -8.49
C MET A 1 -10.06 -15.61 -8.70
N TRP A 2 -9.42 -16.19 -9.72
CA TRP A 2 -7.95 -16.04 -9.88
C TRP A 2 -7.48 -14.60 -10.15
N LEU A 3 -8.25 -13.84 -10.95
CA LEU A 3 -7.97 -12.42 -11.22
C LEU A 3 -8.04 -11.55 -9.96
N LEU A 4 -9.02 -11.78 -9.08
CA LEU A 4 -9.16 -11.04 -7.80
C LEU A 4 -7.96 -11.29 -6.89
N LYS A 5 -7.48 -12.54 -6.81
CA LYS A 5 -6.28 -12.89 -6.06
C LYS A 5 -5.04 -12.22 -6.62
N LEU A 6 -4.89 -12.17 -7.95
CA LEU A 6 -3.78 -11.48 -8.60
C LEU A 6 -3.78 -9.96 -8.29
N ILE A 7 -4.96 -9.33 -8.37
CA ILE A 7 -5.14 -7.91 -8.00
C ILE A 7 -4.82 -7.70 -6.51
N GLY A 8 -5.27 -8.60 -5.64
CA GLY A 8 -5.00 -8.54 -4.21
C GLY A 8 -3.50 -8.67 -3.88
N TRP A 9 -2.77 -9.56 -4.56
CA TRP A 9 -1.31 -9.65 -4.46
C TRP A 9 -0.61 -8.38 -4.93
N GLY A 10 -1.08 -7.78 -6.03
CA GLY A 10 -0.56 -6.51 -6.53
C GLY A 10 -0.77 -5.36 -5.53
N LEU A 11 -1.95 -5.29 -4.92
CA LEU A 11 -2.28 -4.30 -3.89
C LEU A 11 -1.45 -4.49 -2.61
N LEU A 12 -1.20 -5.73 -2.19
CA LEU A 12 -0.31 -6.03 -1.06
C LEU A 12 1.12 -5.54 -1.34
N ALA A 13 1.68 -5.91 -2.49
CA ALA A 13 3.04 -5.54 -2.86
C ALA A 13 3.20 -4.02 -2.99
N PHE A 14 2.24 -3.34 -3.64
CA PHE A 14 2.28 -1.91 -3.82
C PHE A 14 2.04 -1.15 -2.51
N GLY A 15 1.05 -1.57 -1.71
CA GLY A 15 0.79 -0.98 -0.40
C GLY A 15 1.96 -1.12 0.57
N ALA A 16 2.61 -2.30 0.61
CA ALA A 16 3.81 -2.52 1.39
C ALA A 16 4.98 -1.63 0.93
N MET A 17 5.17 -1.48 -0.38
CA MET A 17 6.15 -0.54 -0.92
C MET A 17 5.84 0.90 -0.51
N MET A 18 4.58 1.34 -0.51
CA MET A 18 4.24 2.69 -0.05
C MET A 18 4.58 2.89 1.43
N ILE A 19 4.22 1.94 2.29
CA ILE A 19 4.51 2.00 3.74
C ILE A 19 6.01 2.12 3.99
N VAL A 20 6.81 1.33 3.27
CA VAL A 20 8.26 1.29 3.48
C VAL A 20 8.97 2.43 2.77
N ALA A 21 8.56 2.86 1.57
CA ALA A 21 9.32 3.82 0.77
C ALA A 21 8.93 5.29 1.03
N PHE A 22 7.66 5.59 1.34
CA PHE A 22 7.23 6.98 1.56
C PHE A 22 7.96 7.71 2.69
N PRO A 23 8.22 7.09 3.87
CA PRO A 23 8.97 7.73 4.94
C PRO A 23 10.41 8.10 4.56
N PHE A 24 11.02 7.35 3.63
CA PHE A 24 12.40 7.58 3.20
C PHE A 24 12.51 8.62 2.09
N ASN A 25 11.39 9.00 1.47
CA ASN A 25 11.32 10.07 0.48
C ASN A 25 11.11 11.47 1.12
N SER A 26 11.32 11.58 2.43
CA SER A 26 11.12 12.80 3.23
C SER A 26 11.92 14.02 2.78
N LYS A 27 12.99 13.84 1.99
CA LYS A 27 13.74 14.96 1.41
C LYS A 27 12.96 15.75 0.36
N ASN A 28 11.97 15.13 -0.29
CA ASN A 28 11.24 15.72 -1.41
C ASN A 28 9.76 15.95 -1.10
N GLN A 29 9.29 15.59 0.09
CA GLN A 29 7.87 15.63 0.44
C GLN A 29 7.67 16.16 1.86
N PRO A 30 6.65 17.02 2.09
CA PRO A 30 6.23 17.43 3.44
C PRO A 30 5.94 16.21 4.32
N ASP A 31 6.30 16.29 5.61
CA ASP A 31 6.10 15.20 6.58
C ASP A 31 4.64 14.70 6.64
N GLU A 32 3.68 15.61 6.43
CA GLU A 32 2.25 15.30 6.35
C GLU A 32 1.92 14.40 5.16
N MET A 33 2.55 14.62 4.00
CA MET A 33 2.38 13.78 2.81
C MET A 33 3.05 12.41 2.98
N ALA A 34 4.21 12.35 3.65
CA ALA A 34 4.86 11.08 3.96
C ALA A 34 3.98 10.22 4.88
N LYS A 35 3.40 10.81 5.93
CA LYS A 35 2.44 10.14 6.83
C LYS A 35 1.18 9.70 6.08
N ALA A 36 0.61 10.57 5.24
CA ALA A 36 -0.56 10.23 4.43
C ALA A 36 -0.29 9.05 3.48
N GLY A 37 0.90 9.02 2.85
CA GLY A 37 1.31 7.91 1.98
C GLY A 37 1.43 6.57 2.72
N VAL A 38 1.95 6.57 3.95
CA VAL A 38 1.96 5.37 4.80
C VAL A 38 0.54 4.92 5.14
N VAL A 39 -0.35 5.84 5.52
CA VAL A 39 -1.75 5.52 5.84
C VAL A 39 -2.47 4.92 4.63
N LEU A 40 -2.29 5.50 3.44
CA LEU A 40 -2.83 4.96 2.19
C LEU A 40 -2.26 3.56 1.90
N GLY A 41 -0.97 3.36 2.11
CA GLY A 41 -0.33 2.05 1.97
C GLY A 41 -0.95 0.99 2.89
N ILE A 42 -1.23 1.33 4.16
CA ILE A 42 -1.89 0.42 5.13
C ILE A 42 -3.29 0.03 4.63
N ILE A 43 -4.06 1.00 4.12
CA ILE A 43 -5.41 0.75 3.57
C ILE A 43 -5.31 -0.20 2.37
N MET A 44 -4.36 0.04 1.45
CA MET A 44 -4.16 -0.80 0.26
C MET A 44 -3.76 -2.23 0.64
N VAL A 45 -2.90 -2.41 1.65
CA VAL A 45 -2.56 -3.73 2.18
C VAL A 45 -3.80 -4.44 2.73
N GLY A 46 -4.62 -3.74 3.51
CA GLY A 46 -5.87 -4.28 4.07
C GLY A 46 -6.84 -4.73 2.98
N VAL A 47 -7.07 -3.89 1.95
CA VAL A 47 -7.93 -4.21 0.81
C VAL A 47 -7.36 -5.39 0.00
N GLY A 48 -6.04 -5.40 -0.25
CA GLY A 48 -5.37 -6.50 -0.94
C GLY A 48 -5.56 -7.84 -0.22
N PHE A 49 -5.45 -7.85 1.10
CA PHE A 49 -5.67 -9.05 1.92
C PHE A 49 -7.11 -9.56 1.83
N LEU A 50 -8.09 -8.65 1.87
CA LEU A 50 -9.51 -9.00 1.69
C LEU A 50 -9.79 -9.59 0.30
N LEU A 51 -9.20 -9.01 -0.75
CA LEU A 51 -9.37 -9.49 -2.13
C LEU A 51 -8.76 -10.86 -2.40
N ILE A 52 -7.69 -11.24 -1.70
CA ILE A 52 -7.11 -12.59 -1.80
C ILE A 52 -8.02 -13.63 -1.13
N LYS A 53 -8.73 -13.22 -0.08
CA LYS A 53 -9.61 -14.09 0.72
C LYS A 53 -10.98 -14.33 0.06
N LEU A 54 -11.43 -13.41 -0.79
CA LEU A 54 -12.63 -13.51 -1.64
C LEU A 54 -12.42 -14.43 -2.86
#